data_AF-A0A534IQN2-F1
#
_entry.id   AF-A0A534IQN2-F1
#
_cell.length_a   1.000
_cell.length_b   1.000
_cell.length_c   1.000
_cell.angle_alpha   90.00
_cell.angle_beta   90.00
_cell.angle_gamma   90.00
#
_symmetry.space_group_name_H-M   'P 1'
#
loop_
_entity.id
_entity.type
_entity.pdbx_description
1 polymer ?
#
loop_
_entity_poly.entity_id
_entity_poly.type
_entity_poly.pdbx_seq_one_letter_code
_entity_poly.pdbx_strand_id
1 'polypeptide(L)' 'MDKEEKIEALRKRITENNEAWIAWSNRAAEACVDELLAGKLFKAAQADFARKIVAQQLHILLISGLLPPN' A
#
# COMPACT_ATOMS: atom_id res chain seq x y z
N MET A 1 6.22 -24.11 16.00
CA MET A 1 5.05 -23.39 15.46
C MET A 1 4.70 -24.01 14.13
N ASP A 2 3.55 -24.67 14.14
CA ASP A 2 2.99 -25.39 13.00
C ASP A 2 2.66 -24.43 11.84
N LYS A 3 2.63 -24.94 10.61
CA LYS A 3 2.34 -24.15 9.41
C LYS A 3 0.95 -23.52 9.49
N GLU A 4 -0.02 -24.23 10.05
CA GLU A 4 -1.38 -23.72 10.24
C GLU A 4 -1.44 -22.59 11.28
N GLU A 5 -0.71 -22.70 12.39
CA GLU A 5 -0.59 -21.62 13.37
C GLU A 5 -0.01 -20.33 12.77
N LYS A 6 0.98 -20.45 11.87
CA LYS A 6 1.56 -19.31 11.15
C LYS A 6 0.56 -18.63 10.22
N ILE A 7 -0.22 -19.42 9.48
CA ILE A 7 -1.23 -18.91 8.54
C ILE A 7 -2.34 -18.19 9.31
N GLU A 8 -2.79 -18.76 10.43
CA GLU A 8 -3.85 -18.16 11.24
C GLU A 8 -3.39 -16.87 11.92
N ALA A 9 -2.16 -16.85 12.47
CA ALA A 9 -1.57 -15.63 13.00
C ALA A 9 -1.43 -14.52 11.93
N LEU A 10 -1.07 -14.90 10.70
CA LEU A 10 -0.97 -13.96 9.58
C LEU A 10 -2.35 -13.39 9.20
N ARG A 11 -3.37 -14.24 9.08
CA ARG A 11 -4.75 -13.81 8.80
C ARG A 11 -5.27 -12.85 9.85
N LYS A 12 -5.08 -13.18 11.12
CA LYS A 12 -5.48 -12.33 12.24
C LYS A 12 -4.81 -10.96 12.15
N ARG A 13 -3.50 -10.92 11.92
CA ARG A 13 -2.74 -9.68 11.75
C ARG A 13 -3.23 -8.86 10.55
N ILE A 14 -3.52 -9.49 9.42
CA ILE A 14 -4.06 -8.80 8.24
C ILE A 14 -5.40 -8.15 8.59
N THR A 15 -6.32 -8.90 9.20
CA THR A 15 -7.65 -8.39 9.59
C THR A 15 -7.54 -7.22 10.55
N GLU A 16 -6.67 -7.31 11.57
CA GLU A 16 -6.49 -6.26 12.58
C GLU A 16 -5.89 -4.97 12.01
N ASN A 17 -5.06 -5.05 10.96
CA ASN A 17 -4.34 -3.90 10.41
C ASN A 17 -4.91 -3.39 9.08
N ASN A 18 -5.94 -4.04 8.52
CA ASN A 18 -6.38 -3.79 7.15
C ASN A 18 -6.76 -2.32 6.92
N GLU A 19 -7.56 -1.73 7.80
CA GLU A 19 -7.96 -0.32 7.70
C GLU A 19 -6.77 0.63 7.81
N ALA A 20 -5.85 0.37 8.74
CA ALA A 20 -4.64 1.16 8.92
C ALA A 20 -3.74 1.09 7.67
N TRP A 21 -3.62 -0.07 7.06
CA TRP A 21 -2.85 -0.29 5.83
C TRP A 21 -3.50 0.37 4.62
N ILE A 22 -4.82 0.33 4.49
CA ILE A 22 -5.55 1.07 3.45
C ILE A 22 -5.34 2.58 3.61
N ALA A 23 -5.48 3.09 4.84
CA ALA A 23 -5.28 4.50 5.12
C ALA A 23 -3.84 4.93 4.83
N TRP A 24 -2.85 4.11 5.20
CA TRP A 24 -1.45 4.36 4.90
C TRP A 24 -1.17 4.32 3.40
N SER A 25 -1.67 3.31 2.67
CA SER A 25 -1.38 3.15 1.24
C SER A 25 -1.97 4.30 0.42
N ASN A 26 -3.14 4.81 0.80
CA ASN A 26 -3.73 6.00 0.20
C ASN A 26 -2.86 7.25 0.40
N ARG A 27 -2.41 7.51 1.64
CA ARG A 27 -1.53 8.67 1.91
C ARG A 27 -0.18 8.57 1.21
N ALA A 28 0.42 7.38 1.21
CA ALA A 28 1.69 7.15 0.53
C ALA A 28 1.58 7.31 -0.99
N ALA A 29 0.46 6.85 -1.57
CA ALA A 29 0.19 7.04 -2.99
C ALA A 29 -0.05 8.51 -3.37
N GLU A 30 -0.73 9.27 -2.50
CA GLU A 30 -0.93 10.71 -2.68
C GLU A 30 0.42 11.44 -2.70
N ALA A 31 1.26 11.24 -1.69
CA ALA A 31 2.59 11.84 -1.61
C ALA A 31 3.47 11.48 -2.82
N CYS A 32 3.47 10.20 -3.21
CA CYS A 32 4.22 9.72 -4.37
C CYS A 32 3.76 10.41 -5.67
N VAL A 33 2.46 10.49 -5.92
CA VAL A 33 1.95 11.15 -7.14
C VAL A 33 2.21 12.65 -7.12
N ASP A 34 2.13 13.30 -5.97
CA ASP A 34 2.40 14.73 -5.86
C ASP A 34 3.87 15.06 -6.18
N GLU A 35 4.82 14.24 -5.74
CA GLU A 35 6.24 14.36 -6.12
C GLU A 35 6.42 14.20 -7.64
N LEU A 36 5.73 13.23 -8.25
CA LEU A 36 5.85 12.95 -9.67
C LEU A 36 5.20 14.07 -10.53
N LEU A 37 4.13 14.70 -10.02
CA LEU A 37 3.54 15.90 -10.63
C LEU A 37 4.47 17.11 -10.50
N ALA A 38 5.06 17.33 -9.33
CA ALA A 38 6.02 18.40 -9.09
C ALA A 38 7.25 18.26 -10.01
N GLY A 39 7.71 17.02 -10.22
CA GLY A 39 8.77 16.66 -11.16
C GLY A 39 8.36 16.70 -12.64
N LYS A 40 7.09 17.02 -12.97
CA LYS A 40 6.54 17.02 -14.33
C LYS A 40 6.68 15.68 -15.06
N LEU A 41 6.74 14.59 -14.32
CA LEU A 41 6.86 13.24 -14.88
C LEU A 41 5.53 12.72 -15.44
N PHE A 42 4.40 13.24 -14.93
CA PHE A 42 3.06 12.97 -15.45
C PHE A 42 2.26 14.25 -15.63
N LYS A 43 1.16 14.16 -16.41
CA LYS A 43 0.18 15.23 -16.53
C LYS A 43 -0.80 15.18 -15.36
N ALA A 44 -1.30 16.34 -14.93
CA ALA A 44 -2.32 16.43 -13.86
C ALA A 44 -3.56 15.56 -14.14
N ALA A 45 -3.96 15.42 -15.41
CA ALA A 45 -5.08 14.56 -15.82
C ALA A 45 -4.87 13.06 -15.51
N GLN A 46 -3.63 12.62 -15.27
CA GLN A 46 -3.29 11.23 -14.94
C GLN A 46 -3.20 11.00 -13.42
N ALA A 47 -3.22 12.06 -12.61
CA ALA A 47 -2.94 12.00 -11.17
C ALA A 47 -3.91 11.07 -10.43
N ASP A 48 -5.21 11.22 -10.66
CA ASP A 48 -6.22 10.44 -9.94
C ASP A 48 -6.15 8.94 -10.27
N PHE A 49 -5.84 8.61 -11.52
CA PHE A 49 -5.64 7.22 -11.92
C PHE A 49 -4.35 6.65 -11.31
N ALA A 50 -3.26 7.43 -11.34
CA ALA A 50 -1.99 7.04 -10.74
C ALA A 50 -2.13 6.79 -9.22
N ARG A 51 -2.83 7.67 -8.49
CA ARG A 51 -3.05 7.52 -7.03
C ARG A 51 -3.73 6.20 -6.71
N LYS A 52 -4.76 5.83 -7.48
CA LYS A 52 -5.50 4.57 -7.27
C LYS A 52 -4.63 3.34 -7.52
N ILE A 53 -3.83 3.34 -8.61
CA ILE A 53 -2.92 2.24 -8.91
C ILE A 53 -1.86 2.09 -7.82
N VAL A 54 -1.20 3.19 -7.46
CA VAL A 54 -0.11 3.17 -6.47
C VAL A 54 -0.64 2.74 -5.11
N ALA A 55 -1.80 3.24 -4.67
CA ALA A 55 -2.42 2.85 -3.41
C ALA A 55 -2.75 1.35 -3.36
N GLN A 56 -3.31 0.81 -4.44
CA GLN A 56 -3.60 -0.62 -4.55
C GLN A 56 -2.33 -1.46 -4.50
N GLN A 57 -1.29 -1.06 -5.24
CA GLN A 57 -0.03 -1.80 -5.28
C GLN A 57 0.67 -1.80 -3.92
N LEU A 58 0.70 -0.65 -3.23
CA LEU A 58 1.24 -0.54 -1.88
C LEU A 58 0.47 -1.43 -0.89
N HIS A 59 -0.87 -1.46 -0.99
CA HIS A 59 -1.68 -2.32 -0.13
C HIS A 59 -1.40 -3.81 -0.34
N ILE A 60 -1.23 -4.25 -1.59
CA ILE A 60 -0.84 -5.63 -1.92
C ILE A 60 0.52 -5.98 -1.30
N LEU A 61 1.50 -5.06 -1.35
CA LEU A 61 2.82 -5.25 -0.75
C LEU A 61 2.74 -5.39 0.79
N LEU A 62 1.90 -4.59 1.44
CA LEU A 62 1.67 -4.69 2.89
C LEU A 62 1.09 -6.04 3.30
N ILE A 63 0.03 -6.49 2.61
CA ILE A 63 -0.64 -7.76 2.93
C ILE A 63 0.26 -8.97 2.62
N SER A 64 1.09 -8.88 1.58
CA SER A 64 2.04 -9.94 1.24
C SER A 64 3.25 -10.00 2.19
N GLY A 65 3.37 -9.06 3.13
CA GLY A 65 4.49 -9.00 4.07
C GLY A 65 5.79 -8.50 3.44
N LEU A 66 5.74 -7.96 2.22
CA LEU A 66 6.85 -7.34 1.49
C LEU A 66 7.00 -5.87 1.89
N LEU A 67 6.97 -5.59 3.19
CA LEU A 67 7.31 -4.28 3.70
C LEU A 67 8.78 -3.98 3.32
N PRO A 68 9.10 -2.76 2.85
CA PRO A 68 10.49 -2.36 2.75
C PRO A 68 11.14 -2.53 4.15
N PRO A 69 12.38 -3.05 4.21
CA PRO A 69 13.07 -3.22 5.48
C PRO A 69 13.18 -1.87 6.19
N ASN A 70 12.88 -1.86 7.49
CA ASN A 70 13.07 -0.71 8.39
C ASN A 70 14.54 -0.30 8.46
#